data_AF-A0A920NCY4-F1
#
_entry.id   AF-A0A920NCY4-F1
#
_cell.length_a   1.000
_cell.length_b   1.000
_cell.length_c   1.000
_cell.angle_alpha   90.00
_cell.angle_beta   90.00
_cell.angle_gamma   90.00
#
_symmetry.space_group_name_H-M   'P 1'
#
loop_
_entity.id
_entity.type
_entity.pdbx_description
1 polymer ?
#
loop_
_entity_poly.entity_id
_entity_poly.type
_entity_poly.pdbx_seq_one_letter_code
_entity_poly.pdbx_strand_id
1 'polypeptide(L)'
;MWTEQDPRFHGEYVDFENIIFAPQPIQKNGPRIWVGGESRAARRRTAKLGDGWYPTGSNPKIPLDTLERYFEAQSDVIALAIDRGAIRLN
;
A
#
# COMPACT_ATOMS: atom_id res chain seq x y z
N MET A 1 -13.23 2.87 -8.76
CA MET A 1 -13.57 1.52 -9.31
C MET A 1 -14.39 0.69 -8.33
N TRP A 2 -13.86 0.24 -7.18
CA TRP A 2 -14.59 -0.61 -6.22
C TRP A 2 -15.71 0.08 -5.41
N THR A 3 -15.72 1.41 -5.39
CA THR A 3 -16.62 2.22 -4.55
C THR A 3 -17.57 3.08 -5.36
N GLU A 4 -17.51 2.98 -6.69
CA GLU A 4 -18.20 3.86 -7.63
C GLU A 4 -18.90 3.01 -8.69
N GLN A 5 -20.12 3.39 -9.04
CA GLN A 5 -20.90 2.70 -10.07
C GLN A 5 -20.42 3.01 -11.50
N ASP A 6 -19.93 4.23 -11.72
CA ASP A 6 -19.35 4.69 -12.99
C ASP A 6 -17.98 5.32 -12.72
N PRO A 7 -16.93 4.50 -12.53
CA PRO A 7 -15.63 5.00 -12.13
C PRO A 7 -14.92 5.73 -13.27
N ARG A 8 -14.32 6.87 -12.95
CA ARG A 8 -13.53 7.69 -13.89
C ARG A 8 -12.23 8.13 -13.21
N PHE A 9 -11.14 8.17 -13.96
CA PHE A 9 -9.85 8.62 -13.46
C PHE A 9 -9.01 9.22 -14.58
N HIS A 10 -8.51 10.44 -14.39
CA HIS A 10 -7.59 11.10 -15.33
C HIS A 10 -6.30 11.43 -14.59
N GLY A 11 -5.22 10.72 -14.93
CA GLY A 11 -3.92 10.87 -14.30
C GLY A 11 -2.78 10.72 -15.29
N GLU A 12 -1.58 11.06 -14.84
CA GLU A 12 -0.37 11.08 -15.70
C GLU A 12 -0.06 9.71 -16.34
N TYR A 13 -0.28 8.62 -15.60
CA TYR A 13 0.08 7.26 -16.02
C TYR A 13 -1.11 6.40 -16.45
N VAL A 14 -2.32 6.77 -16.03
CA VAL A 14 -3.55 6.03 -16.27
C VAL A 14 -4.65 7.05 -16.50
N ASP A 15 -5.38 6.88 -17.58
CA ASP A 15 -6.53 7.70 -17.93
C ASP A 15 -7.64 6.76 -18.43
N PHE A 16 -8.81 6.80 -17.80
CA PHE A 16 -9.97 6.05 -18.24
C PHE A 16 -11.28 6.73 -17.83
N GLU A 17 -12.29 6.51 -18.67
CA GLU A 17 -13.69 6.78 -18.40
C GLU A 17 -14.58 5.81 -19.18
N ASN A 18 -15.88 5.77 -18.87
CA ASN A 18 -16.87 4.94 -19.55
C ASN A 18 -16.53 3.43 -19.51
N ILE A 19 -16.05 2.94 -18.36
CA ILE A 19 -15.79 1.52 -18.12
C ILE A 19 -16.88 0.91 -17.22
N ILE A 20 -17.10 -0.38 -17.34
CA ILE A 20 -17.97 -1.14 -16.44
C ILE A 20 -17.11 -1.96 -15.48
N PHE A 21 -17.35 -1.81 -14.18
CA PHE A 21 -16.77 -2.67 -13.15
C PHE A 21 -17.87 -3.35 -12.34
N ALA A 22 -18.14 -4.61 -12.64
CA ALA A 22 -19.16 -5.41 -11.96
C ALA A 22 -18.76 -6.90 -11.94
N PRO A 23 -19.15 -7.66 -10.88
CA PRO A 23 -19.84 -7.18 -9.68
C PRO A 23 -18.92 -6.35 -8.78
N GLN A 24 -19.52 -5.51 -7.92
CA GLN A 24 -18.76 -4.79 -6.90
C GLN A 24 -18.28 -5.74 -5.80
N PRO A 25 -17.14 -5.46 -5.14
CA PRO A 25 -16.68 -6.28 -4.02
C PRO A 25 -17.70 -6.28 -2.88
N ILE A 26 -17.85 -7.43 -2.21
CA ILE A 26 -18.67 -7.55 -0.99
C ILE A 26 -18.02 -6.77 0.17
N GLN A 27 -16.69 -6.67 0.19
CA GLN A 27 -15.95 -5.93 1.21
C GLN A 27 -16.13 -4.42 1.02
N LYS A 28 -16.51 -3.72 2.10
CA LYS A 28 -16.61 -2.25 2.11
C LYS A 28 -15.27 -1.63 1.75
N ASN A 29 -15.30 -0.68 0.81
CA ASN A 29 -14.13 -0.01 0.23
C ASN A 29 -13.21 -0.91 -0.62
N GLY A 30 -13.63 -2.14 -0.93
CA GLY A 30 -12.85 -3.10 -1.70
C GLY A 30 -11.95 -4.00 -0.85
N PRO A 31 -11.15 -4.86 -1.50
CA PRO A 31 -10.19 -5.73 -0.83
C PRO A 31 -9.04 -4.95 -0.18
N ARG A 32 -8.42 -5.55 0.84
CA ARG A 32 -7.23 -4.99 1.50
C ARG A 32 -6.03 -5.02 0.55
N ILE A 33 -5.28 -3.93 0.48
CA ILE A 33 -4.15 -3.77 -0.44
C ILE A 33 -2.83 -3.93 0.29
N TRP A 34 -2.10 -4.98 -0.08
CA TRP A 34 -0.77 -5.23 0.45
C TRP A 34 0.26 -4.73 -0.55
N VAL A 35 1.17 -3.87 -0.09
CA VAL A 35 2.21 -3.28 -0.94
C VAL A 35 3.53 -4.01 -0.71
N GLY A 36 4.10 -4.53 -1.80
CA GLY A 36 5.37 -5.24 -1.78
C GLY A 36 6.61 -4.34 -1.89
N GLY A 37 7.75 -4.88 -1.48
CA GLY A 37 9.09 -4.31 -1.68
C GLY A 37 9.67 -3.56 -0.48
N GLU A 38 11.01 -3.54 -0.40
CA GLU A 38 11.77 -3.08 0.76
C GLU A 38 12.28 -1.64 0.63
N SER A 39 12.31 -1.12 -0.61
CA SER A 39 12.84 0.20 -0.88
C SER A 39 12.10 1.30 -0.11
N ARG A 40 12.79 2.41 0.16
CA ARG A 40 12.17 3.59 0.77
C ARG A 40 10.92 4.06 0.00
N ALA A 41 10.94 3.97 -1.32
CA ALA A 41 9.78 4.33 -2.15
C ALA A 41 8.60 3.38 -1.94
N ALA A 42 8.86 2.06 -1.86
CA ALA A 42 7.84 1.06 -1.55
C ALA A 42 7.24 1.29 -0.16
N ARG A 43 8.08 1.45 0.87
CA ARG A 43 7.64 1.70 2.26
C ARG A 43 6.79 2.98 2.39
N ARG A 44 7.17 4.08 1.72
CA ARG A 44 6.33 5.30 1.64
C ARG A 44 4.98 5.05 0.94
N ARG A 45 4.97 4.23 -0.12
CA ARG A 45 3.72 3.88 -0.83
C ARG A 45 2.82 3.05 0.08
N THR A 46 3.38 2.08 0.81
CA THR A 46 2.65 1.29 1.79
C THR A 46 1.99 2.18 2.84
N ALA A 47 2.77 3.06 3.49
CA ALA A 47 2.25 3.97 4.51
C ALA A 47 1.18 4.94 3.97
N LYS A 48 1.21 5.26 2.67
CA LYS A 48 0.25 6.19 2.05
C LYS A 48 -1.03 5.51 1.55
N LEU A 49 -0.93 4.30 1.00
CA LEU A 49 -1.99 3.68 0.19
C LEU A 49 -2.31 2.23 0.57
N GLY A 50 -1.45 1.56 1.35
CA GLY A 50 -1.57 0.14 1.66
C GLY A 50 -2.23 -0.12 3.01
N ASP A 51 -2.92 -1.25 3.10
CA ASP A 51 -3.39 -1.84 4.36
C ASP A 51 -2.34 -2.75 5.02
N GLY A 52 -1.26 -3.07 4.31
CA GLY A 52 -0.21 -3.96 4.78
C GLY A 52 1.09 -3.82 3.97
N TRP A 53 2.20 -4.17 4.61
CA TRP A 53 3.52 -4.23 3.99
C TRP A 53 3.97 -5.68 3.83
N TYR A 54 4.40 -6.05 2.63
CA TYR A 54 4.82 -7.41 2.31
C TYR A 54 6.18 -7.46 1.59
N PRO A 55 7.29 -7.34 2.32
CA PRO A 55 8.63 -7.45 1.74
C PRO A 55 8.98 -8.90 1.37
N THR A 56 9.94 -9.09 0.47
CA THR A 56 10.50 -10.40 0.11
C THR A 56 11.59 -10.85 1.08
N GLY A 57 12.30 -9.90 1.71
CA GLY A 57 13.33 -10.15 2.72
C GLY A 57 14.69 -10.59 2.17
N SER A 58 14.71 -11.37 1.10
CA SER A 58 15.92 -11.87 0.43
C SER A 58 16.46 -10.97 -0.69
N ASN A 59 15.98 -9.72 -0.79
CA ASN A 59 16.48 -8.76 -1.77
C ASN A 59 17.97 -8.45 -1.51
N PRO A 60 18.90 -8.77 -2.43
CA PRO A 60 20.33 -8.62 -2.18
C PRO A 60 20.76 -7.14 -2.09
N LYS A 61 19.96 -6.20 -2.60
CA LYS A 61 20.25 -4.75 -2.52
C LYS A 61 19.74 -4.13 -1.23
N ILE A 62 18.68 -4.69 -0.65
CA ILE A 62 18.03 -4.19 0.57
C ILE A 62 17.61 -5.42 1.40
N PRO A 63 18.59 -6.13 2.00
CA PRO A 63 18.30 -7.36 2.72
C PRO A 63 17.54 -7.05 4.00
N LEU A 64 16.50 -7.84 4.29
CA LEU A 64 15.79 -7.88 5.57
C LEU A 64 15.87 -9.29 6.17
N ASP A 65 17.01 -9.95 5.96
CA ASP A 65 17.33 -11.33 6.31
C ASP A 65 17.66 -11.54 7.80
N THR A 66 17.68 -10.45 8.58
CA THR A 66 17.81 -10.47 10.03
C THR A 66 16.58 -9.82 10.66
N LEU A 67 16.21 -10.25 11.87
CA LEU A 67 15.14 -9.62 12.65
C LEU A 67 15.37 -8.12 12.85
N GLU A 68 16.61 -7.71 13.14
CA GLU A 68 16.96 -6.30 13.35
C GLU A 68 16.63 -5.45 12.11
N ARG A 69 17.17 -5.83 10.94
CA ARG A 69 16.87 -5.14 9.67
C ARG A 69 15.38 -5.11 9.34
N TYR A 70 14.67 -6.21 9.58
CA TYR A 70 13.23 -6.27 9.37
C TYR A 70 12.49 -5.30 10.29
N PHE A 71 12.81 -5.28 11.58
CA PHE A 71 12.15 -4.40 12.55
C PHE A 71 12.46 -2.94 12.30
N GLU A 72 13.69 -2.59 11.91
CA GLU A 72 14.04 -1.23 11.49
C GLU A 72 13.17 -0.80 10.31
N ALA A 73 13.10 -1.63 9.27
CA ALA A 73 12.31 -1.32 8.08
C ALA A 73 10.79 -1.27 8.36
N GLN A 74 10.29 -2.11 9.26
CA GLN A 74 8.91 -2.11 9.73
C GLN A 74 8.60 -0.83 10.52
N SER A 75 9.49 -0.43 11.41
CA SER A 75 9.36 0.78 12.23
C SER A 75 9.25 2.02 11.36
N ASP A 76 10.04 2.08 10.28
CA ASP A 76 9.92 3.15 9.28
C ASP A 76 8.54 3.20 8.60
N VAL A 77 7.95 2.05 8.25
CA VAL A 77 6.59 2.01 7.67
C VAL A 77 5.57 2.52 8.68
N ILE A 78 5.67 2.09 9.93
CA ILE A 78 4.77 2.50 11.02
C ILE A 78 4.90 4.00 11.29
N ALA A 79 6.12 4.52 11.41
CA ALA A 79 6.37 5.94 11.62
C ALA A 79 5.77 6.78 10.48
N LEU A 80 6.01 6.39 9.23
CA LEU A 80 5.43 7.07 8.07
C LEU A 80 3.89 7.02 8.05
N ALA A 81 3.29 5.95 8.55
CA ALA A 81 1.83 5.83 8.64
C ALA A 81 1.25 6.69 9.78
N ILE A 82 1.94 6.78 10.92
CA ILE A 82 1.59 7.66 12.05
C ILE A 82 1.68 9.13 11.63
N ASP A 83 2.76 9.54 10.98
CA ASP A 83 2.98 10.93 10.54
C ASP A 83 1.86 11.44 9.62
N ARG A 84 1.17 10.54 8.92
CA ARG A 84 0.02 10.89 8.07
C ARG A 84 -1.35 10.70 8.74
N GLY A 85 -1.37 10.29 10.01
CA GLY A 85 -2.59 10.02 10.76
C GLY A 85 -3.32 8.74 10.33
N ALA A 86 -2.68 7.85 9.57
CA ALA A 86 -3.25 6.57 9.15
C ALA A 86 -3.33 5.57 10.30
N ILE A 87 -2.44 5.70 11.29
CA ILE A 87 -2.44 4.94 12.54
C ILE A 87 -2.40 5.94 13.70
N ARG A 88 -3.19 5.70 14.75
CA ARG A 88 -3.10 6.43 16.02
C ARG A 88 -2.58 5.48 17.09
N LEU A 89 -1.59 5.92 17.86
CA LEU A 89 -1.19 5.21 19.08
C LEU A 89 -2.18 5.59 20.19
N ASN A 90 -2.64 4.58 20.92
CA ASN A 90 -3.53 4.72 22.08
C ASN A 90 -2.74 5.04 23.33
#